data_AF-L0AX57-F1
#
_entry.id   AF-L0AX57-F1
#
_cell.length_a   1.000
_cell.length_b   1.000
_cell.length_c   1.000
_cell.angle_alpha   90.00
_cell.angle_beta   90.00
_cell.angle_gamma   90.00
#
_symmetry.space_group_name_H-M   'P 1'
#
loop_
_entity.id
_entity.type
_entity.pdbx_description
1 polymer ?
#
loop_
_entity_poly.entity_id
_entity_poly.type
_entity_poly.pdbx_seq_one_letter_code
_entity_poly.pdbx_strand_id
1 'polypeptide(L)'
;MDAKKVIVYFCNSEVTAGKTADNPLLIYLPDVSGKQWFRKPDGDSINIWSSVSDVSLKDDTNNKSIVNFLDTIESVCQPPKVTINIYNRPDSGIIYTTYDCCNSSKKSQIINVNRNHHRRGILNGFTEYTHRSQERASNYFTVKEFKYNTQSITEGLRGMYKVTSVSVYYWTILEAPTRKGPPDERGRPLLIKVVVYEPGKHLEEKWYENNSENYNTKWNKVGDDAALNLSSDKTKLKYKLDILNCKLNNAVVINVSKKPDPPGTGTKTYDACEENTLDPSHGTHKMEVEDTPVGKLGSYECYTHTLKDSSSGPFHVVSFKNGSHIITFDGPGTPTLPILDVKEVKVYICKEDEKPLLLFYKTGSYHHWYKNNGPKDPAGKWEKVKDTPDSPQDHEQIIEEIHMY
;
A
#
# COMPACT_ATOMS: atom_id res chain seq x y z
N MET A 1 37.78 -6.27 -45.69
CA MET A 1 36.72 -5.44 -45.09
C MET A 1 37.44 -4.27 -44.47
N ASP A 2 37.29 -3.09 -45.06
CA ASP A 2 38.06 -1.92 -44.63
C ASP A 2 37.14 -1.02 -43.80
N ALA A 3 36.96 -1.39 -42.52
CA ALA A 3 36.19 -0.56 -41.59
C ALA A 3 37.05 0.64 -41.18
N LYS A 4 36.56 1.86 -41.40
CA LYS A 4 37.27 3.09 -40.99
C LYS A 4 36.97 3.46 -39.54
N LYS A 5 35.79 3.08 -39.05
CA LYS A 5 35.34 3.27 -37.67
C LYS A 5 34.85 1.95 -37.09
N VAL A 6 35.19 1.70 -35.82
CA VAL A 6 34.69 0.59 -35.01
C VAL A 6 34.18 1.17 -33.70
N ILE A 7 32.95 0.82 -33.33
CA ILE A 7 32.38 1.18 -32.04
C ILE A 7 32.20 -0.10 -31.24
N VAL A 8 32.69 -0.08 -30.00
CA VAL A 8 32.67 -1.23 -29.11
C VAL A 8 32.00 -0.84 -27.81
N TYR A 9 30.98 -1.60 -27.42
CA TYR A 9 30.22 -1.39 -26.20
C TYR A 9 30.70 -2.36 -25.12
N PHE A 10 31.04 -1.81 -23.96
CA PHE A 10 31.50 -2.55 -22.80
C PHE A 10 30.57 -2.35 -21.60
N CYS A 11 30.70 -3.24 -20.64
CA CYS A 11 30.20 -3.03 -19.31
C CYS A 11 30.92 -1.88 -18.60
N ASN A 12 30.20 -0.86 -18.14
CA ASN A 12 30.82 0.25 -17.41
C ASN A 12 31.60 -0.20 -16.16
N SER A 13 31.14 -1.26 -15.48
CA SER A 13 31.84 -1.82 -14.31
C SER A 13 33.19 -2.48 -14.65
N GLU A 14 33.42 -2.83 -15.92
CA GLU A 14 34.68 -3.39 -16.39
C GLU A 14 35.65 -2.29 -16.87
N VAL A 15 35.10 -1.12 -17.25
CA VAL A 15 35.87 0.05 -17.70
C VAL A 15 36.17 0.97 -16.52
N THR A 16 36.95 0.50 -15.55
CA THR A 16 37.49 1.38 -14.49
C THR A 16 38.82 1.98 -14.93
N ALA A 17 39.08 3.25 -14.58
CA ALA A 17 40.32 3.95 -14.94
C ALA A 17 41.58 3.09 -14.67
N GLY A 18 42.35 2.79 -15.71
CA GLY A 18 43.58 2.01 -15.63
C GLY A 18 43.45 0.49 -15.85
N LYS A 19 42.25 -0.04 -16.12
CA LYS A 19 42.07 -1.43 -16.56
C LYS A 19 41.62 -1.50 -18.02
N THR A 20 42.23 -2.39 -18.79
CA THR A 20 41.75 -2.71 -20.14
C THR A 20 40.40 -3.41 -20.02
N ALA A 21 39.43 -2.96 -20.80
CA ALA A 21 38.14 -3.61 -20.88
C ALA A 21 38.29 -4.84 -21.80
N ASP A 22 38.30 -6.04 -21.21
CA ASP A 22 38.64 -7.26 -21.94
C ASP A 22 37.40 -8.03 -22.43
N ASN A 23 36.20 -7.52 -22.18
CA ASN A 23 34.94 -8.22 -22.40
C ASN A 23 33.92 -7.35 -23.17
N PRO A 24 34.18 -7.05 -24.46
CA PRO A 24 33.22 -6.33 -25.30
C PRO A 24 31.91 -7.13 -25.44
N LEU A 25 30.78 -6.41 -25.42
CA LEU A 25 29.45 -7.02 -25.51
C LEU A 25 28.83 -6.91 -26.90
N LEU A 26 29.03 -5.76 -27.55
CA LEU A 26 28.45 -5.42 -28.85
C LEU A 26 29.48 -4.61 -29.65
N ILE A 27 29.59 -4.91 -30.94
CA ILE A 27 30.45 -4.23 -31.90
C ILE A 27 29.59 -3.70 -33.04
N TYR A 28 29.85 -2.46 -33.46
CA TYR A 28 29.22 -1.82 -34.61
C TYR A 28 30.28 -1.32 -35.60
N LEU A 29 30.09 -1.68 -36.88
CA LEU A 29 30.93 -1.33 -38.02
C LEU A 29 30.10 -0.48 -39.00
N PRO A 30 30.03 0.85 -38.84
CA PRO A 30 29.16 1.69 -39.66
C PRO A 30 29.56 1.73 -41.14
N ASP A 31 30.86 1.60 -41.44
CA ASP A 31 31.40 1.84 -42.79
C ASP A 31 31.46 0.59 -43.69
N VAL A 32 31.00 -0.57 -43.19
CA VAL A 32 31.05 -1.82 -43.96
C VAL A 32 29.72 -2.08 -44.67
N SER A 33 29.79 -2.66 -45.87
CA SER A 33 28.62 -3.20 -46.55
C SER A 33 28.19 -4.52 -45.90
N GLY A 34 26.87 -4.73 -45.80
CA GLY A 34 26.30 -5.96 -45.23
C GLY A 34 26.00 -5.86 -43.73
N LYS A 35 26.44 -6.85 -42.96
CA LYS A 35 26.15 -6.96 -41.52
C LYS A 35 27.05 -6.00 -40.73
N GLN A 36 26.43 -5.05 -40.03
CA GLN A 36 27.15 -4.00 -39.31
C GLN A 36 27.24 -4.24 -37.80
N TRP A 37 26.33 -5.02 -37.22
CA TRP A 37 26.26 -5.29 -35.78
C TRP A 37 26.66 -6.71 -35.44
N PHE A 38 27.47 -6.87 -34.39
CA PHE A 38 27.97 -8.16 -33.92
C PHE A 38 27.88 -8.23 -32.40
N ARG A 39 27.30 -9.31 -31.86
CA ARG A 39 27.18 -9.54 -30.42
C ARG A 39 28.16 -10.59 -29.95
N LYS A 40 28.54 -10.46 -28.67
CA LYS A 40 29.27 -11.49 -27.95
C LYS A 40 28.48 -12.82 -28.01
N PRO A 41 29.12 -13.97 -28.27
CA PRO A 41 28.46 -15.27 -28.23
C PRO A 41 27.91 -15.58 -26.83
N ASP A 42 26.83 -16.34 -26.79
CA ASP A 42 26.25 -16.88 -25.56
C ASP A 42 27.16 -18.02 -25.03
N GLY A 43 27.46 -18.03 -23.72
CA GLY A 43 28.30 -19.07 -23.08
C GLY A 43 29.82 -18.87 -23.18
N ASP A 44 30.58 -19.96 -22.96
CA ASP A 44 32.05 -19.94 -22.85
C ASP A 44 32.79 -19.90 -24.21
N SER A 45 32.08 -19.89 -25.34
CA SER A 45 32.72 -19.87 -26.67
C SER A 45 33.22 -18.45 -27.01
N ILE A 46 34.28 -18.01 -26.35
CA ILE A 46 34.80 -16.63 -26.38
C ILE A 46 35.22 -16.09 -27.77
N ASN A 47 35.30 -16.93 -28.81
CA ASN A 47 35.99 -16.57 -30.06
C ASN A 47 35.10 -16.36 -31.30
N ILE A 48 33.79 -16.61 -31.24
CA ILE A 48 32.93 -16.52 -32.44
C ILE A 48 31.84 -15.47 -32.26
N TRP A 49 32.05 -14.30 -32.85
CA TRP A 49 31.06 -13.22 -32.88
C TRP A 49 29.90 -13.57 -33.80
N SER A 50 28.69 -13.32 -33.31
CA SER A 50 27.46 -13.55 -34.07
C SER A 50 26.92 -12.24 -34.60
N SER A 51 26.60 -12.19 -35.90
CA SER A 51 25.92 -11.03 -36.46
C SER A 51 24.54 -10.84 -35.86
N VAL A 52 24.17 -9.60 -35.55
CA VAL A 52 22.86 -9.24 -35.02
C VAL A 52 21.92 -8.90 -36.16
N SER A 53 20.77 -9.56 -36.21
CA SER A 53 19.71 -9.31 -37.20
C SER A 53 18.55 -8.46 -36.65
N ASP A 54 18.74 -7.84 -35.48
CA ASP A 54 17.73 -7.01 -34.84
C ASP A 54 17.54 -5.70 -35.62
N VAL A 55 16.36 -5.54 -36.21
CA VAL A 55 15.98 -4.37 -37.03
C VAL A 55 15.94 -3.06 -36.25
N SER A 56 15.94 -3.11 -34.91
CA SER A 56 15.92 -1.92 -34.06
C SER A 56 17.29 -1.24 -33.91
N LEU A 57 18.38 -1.95 -34.20
CA LEU A 57 19.76 -1.44 -34.20
C LEU A 57 20.12 -0.91 -35.58
N LYS A 58 19.80 0.36 -35.83
CA LYS A 58 20.08 1.02 -37.11
C LYS A 58 21.44 1.72 -37.15
N ASP A 59 21.80 2.41 -36.07
CA ASP A 59 23.01 3.23 -35.95
C ASP A 59 23.44 3.39 -34.48
N ASP A 60 24.57 4.04 -34.24
CA ASP A 60 25.16 4.30 -32.92
C ASP A 60 24.49 5.44 -32.15
N THR A 61 23.51 6.13 -32.73
CA THR A 61 22.82 7.27 -32.10
C THR A 61 21.56 6.85 -31.33
N ASN A 62 20.98 5.68 -31.66
CA ASN A 62 19.80 5.16 -30.97
C ASN A 62 20.15 4.44 -29.65
N ASN A 63 20.52 5.23 -28.65
CA ASN A 63 20.89 4.74 -27.31
C ASN A 63 19.81 3.84 -26.68
N LYS A 64 18.51 4.08 -26.95
CA LYS A 64 17.43 3.26 -26.41
C LYS A 64 17.47 1.84 -26.96
N SER A 65 17.57 1.68 -28.27
CA SER A 65 17.67 0.34 -28.90
C SER A 65 18.95 -0.37 -28.48
N ILE A 66 20.08 0.34 -28.44
CA ILE A 66 21.37 -0.21 -28.04
C ILE A 66 21.31 -0.76 -26.60
N VAL A 67 20.82 0.03 -25.63
CA VAL A 67 20.71 -0.43 -24.24
C VAL A 67 19.71 -1.59 -24.12
N ASN A 68 18.55 -1.51 -24.79
CA ASN A 68 17.59 -2.61 -24.81
C ASN A 68 18.23 -3.92 -25.30
N PHE A 69 19.06 -3.85 -26.34
CA PHE A 69 19.76 -5.01 -26.86
C PHE A 69 20.84 -5.51 -25.90
N LEU A 70 21.66 -4.62 -25.35
CA LEU A 70 22.70 -4.96 -24.36
C LEU A 70 22.10 -5.67 -23.13
N ASP A 71 20.90 -5.29 -22.70
CA ASP A 71 20.17 -5.93 -21.60
C ASP A 71 19.77 -7.39 -21.89
N THR A 72 19.78 -7.81 -23.15
CA THR A 72 19.51 -9.20 -23.54
C THR A 72 20.75 -10.08 -23.51
N ILE A 73 21.95 -9.49 -23.64
CA ILE A 73 23.22 -10.23 -23.72
C ILE A 73 23.58 -10.78 -22.35
N GLU A 74 23.92 -12.07 -22.28
CA GLU A 74 24.38 -12.67 -21.03
C GLU A 74 25.76 -12.07 -20.62
N SER A 75 25.73 -11.21 -19.61
CA SER A 75 26.93 -10.52 -19.12
C SER A 75 26.82 -10.18 -17.63
N VAL A 76 27.89 -9.61 -17.06
CA VAL A 76 27.87 -9.02 -15.72
C VAL A 76 27.06 -7.71 -15.66
N CYS A 77 26.70 -7.12 -16.80
CA CYS A 77 25.83 -5.95 -16.90
C CYS A 77 24.38 -6.25 -17.27
N GLN A 78 24.06 -7.48 -17.64
CA GLN A 78 22.69 -7.90 -17.89
C GLN A 78 21.81 -7.61 -16.66
N PRO A 79 20.77 -6.77 -16.74
CA PRO A 79 19.90 -6.44 -15.61
C PRO A 79 19.45 -7.70 -14.89
N PRO A 80 19.62 -7.77 -13.56
CA PRO A 80 19.23 -8.97 -12.85
C PRO A 80 17.72 -9.17 -12.96
N LYS A 81 17.31 -10.42 -13.12
CA LYS A 81 15.90 -10.82 -13.13
C LYS A 81 15.53 -11.27 -11.72
N VAL A 82 14.61 -10.58 -11.07
CA VAL A 82 14.21 -10.82 -9.68
C VAL A 82 12.71 -11.04 -9.56
N THR A 83 12.31 -11.85 -8.59
CA THR A 83 10.92 -11.94 -8.14
C THR A 83 10.73 -10.99 -6.98
N ILE A 84 9.79 -10.05 -7.03
CA ILE A 84 9.54 -9.16 -5.88
C ILE A 84 8.43 -9.75 -5.01
N ASN A 85 8.76 -10.17 -3.78
CA ASN A 85 7.75 -10.59 -2.81
C ASN A 85 7.37 -9.41 -1.92
N ILE A 86 6.22 -8.81 -2.17
CA ILE A 86 5.78 -7.62 -1.45
C ILE A 86 5.39 -7.95 0.01
N TYR A 87 5.16 -9.21 0.36
CA TYR A 87 4.91 -9.65 1.75
C TYR A 87 6.15 -9.56 2.64
N ASN A 88 7.35 -9.55 2.03
CA ASN A 88 8.61 -9.45 2.74
C ASN A 88 8.80 -8.02 3.25
N ARG A 89 8.50 -7.83 4.53
CA ARG A 89 8.53 -6.53 5.19
C ARG A 89 9.28 -6.62 6.53
N PRO A 90 10.45 -5.94 6.65
CA PRO A 90 11.30 -6.00 7.83
C PRO A 90 10.66 -5.36 9.07
N ASP A 91 10.83 -5.96 10.24
CA ASP A 91 10.33 -5.38 11.50
C ASP A 91 11.19 -4.18 11.95
N SER A 92 12.47 -4.16 11.60
CA SER A 92 13.37 -3.03 11.87
C SER A 92 14.46 -2.92 10.80
N GLY A 93 14.89 -1.69 10.53
CA GLY A 93 16.04 -1.40 9.69
C GLY A 93 15.92 -1.83 8.22
N ILE A 94 17.09 -2.08 7.64
CA ILE A 94 17.27 -2.58 6.27
C ILE A 94 17.38 -4.11 6.38
N ILE A 95 16.52 -4.84 5.67
CA ILE A 95 16.73 -6.28 5.46
C ILE A 95 17.20 -6.50 4.02
N TYR A 96 18.28 -7.26 3.92
CA TYR A 96 18.76 -7.83 2.68
C TYR A 96 17.86 -9.00 2.33
N THR A 97 16.97 -8.81 1.36
CA THR A 97 16.25 -9.95 0.78
C THR A 97 17.03 -10.38 -0.45
N THR A 98 17.67 -11.54 -0.35
CA THR A 98 18.21 -12.22 -1.52
C THR A 98 17.04 -12.79 -2.30
N TYR A 99 16.88 -12.35 -3.54
CA TYR A 99 15.99 -13.01 -4.47
C TYR A 99 16.83 -13.88 -5.38
N ASP A 100 16.43 -15.14 -5.52
CA ASP A 100 17.11 -16.07 -6.41
C ASP A 100 17.06 -15.51 -7.84
N CYS A 101 18.24 -15.19 -8.38
CA CYS A 101 18.39 -14.82 -9.78
C CYS A 101 18.69 -16.07 -10.62
N CYS A 102 18.07 -16.17 -11.79
CA CYS A 102 17.83 -17.46 -12.45
C CYS A 102 19.02 -18.16 -13.13
N ASN A 103 20.29 -17.81 -12.88
CA ASN A 103 21.44 -18.53 -13.47
C ASN A 103 22.41 -18.96 -12.36
N SER A 104 22.60 -20.27 -12.19
CA SER A 104 23.41 -20.93 -11.15
C SER A 104 24.91 -20.54 -11.13
N SER A 105 25.39 -19.83 -12.14
CA SER A 105 26.75 -19.29 -12.22
C SER A 105 26.89 -17.85 -11.74
N LYS A 106 25.79 -17.13 -11.48
CA LYS A 106 25.80 -15.71 -11.09
C LYS A 106 25.41 -15.55 -9.62
N LYS A 107 26.20 -14.78 -8.87
CA LYS A 107 25.93 -14.45 -7.45
C LYS A 107 24.48 -13.97 -7.30
N SER A 108 23.77 -14.51 -6.30
CA SER A 108 22.43 -14.08 -5.92
C SER A 108 22.36 -12.57 -5.81
N GLN A 109 21.33 -11.98 -6.39
CA GLN A 109 21.17 -10.53 -6.40
C GLN A 109 20.45 -10.08 -5.14
N ILE A 110 21.04 -9.10 -4.48
CA ILE A 110 20.54 -8.55 -3.23
C ILE A 110 19.61 -7.39 -3.58
N ILE A 111 18.33 -7.54 -3.21
CA ILE A 111 17.38 -6.44 -3.24
C ILE A 111 17.16 -6.00 -1.79
N ASN A 112 17.50 -4.75 -1.52
CA ASN A 112 17.32 -4.13 -0.23
C ASN A 112 15.88 -3.71 -0.07
N VAL A 113 15.27 -4.14 1.03
CA VAL A 113 13.95 -3.68 1.45
C VAL A 113 14.16 -2.68 2.58
N ASN A 114 13.97 -1.41 2.26
CA ASN A 114 14.09 -0.32 3.21
C ASN A 114 12.72 0.03 3.77
N ARG A 115 12.58 -0.01 5.09
CA ARG A 115 11.38 0.47 5.78
C ARG A 115 11.48 1.97 6.03
N ASN A 116 10.56 2.73 5.45
CA ASN A 116 10.42 4.16 5.67
C ASN A 116 9.16 4.43 6.50
N HIS A 117 9.37 4.80 7.76
CA HIS A 117 8.31 5.21 8.67
C HIS A 117 8.05 6.70 8.53
N HIS A 118 6.89 7.07 8.01
CA HIS A 118 6.46 8.46 7.97
C HIS A 118 5.97 8.94 9.34
N ARG A 119 6.86 8.98 10.35
CA ARG A 119 6.52 9.41 11.72
C ARG A 119 6.08 10.88 11.81
N ARG A 120 6.43 11.68 10.80
CA ARG A 120 6.11 13.10 10.69
C ARG A 120 5.70 13.41 9.25
N GLY A 121 4.84 14.41 9.11
CA GLY A 121 4.38 14.91 7.83
C GLY A 121 3.07 14.29 7.36
N ILE A 122 2.73 14.59 6.10
CA ILE A 122 1.40 14.30 5.54
C ILE A 122 1.10 12.80 5.57
N LEU A 123 2.05 11.93 5.22
CA LEU A 123 1.83 10.48 5.16
C LEU A 123 1.85 9.77 6.53
N ASN A 124 1.66 10.49 7.63
CA ASN A 124 1.60 9.88 8.96
C ASN A 124 0.50 8.81 9.03
N GLY A 125 0.80 7.72 9.73
CA GLY A 125 -0.04 6.52 9.79
C GLY A 125 0.27 5.48 8.72
N PHE A 126 1.14 5.76 7.73
CA PHE A 126 1.53 4.80 6.69
C PHE A 126 3.03 4.49 6.67
N THR A 127 3.35 3.25 6.29
CA THR A 127 4.73 2.75 6.16
C THR A 127 4.98 2.40 4.70
N GLU A 128 6.08 2.90 4.15
CA GLU A 128 6.56 2.56 2.81
C GLU A 128 7.71 1.53 2.93
N TYR A 129 7.60 0.41 2.20
CA TYR A 129 8.72 -0.52 2.01
C TYR A 129 9.25 -0.41 0.59
N THR A 130 10.50 0.01 0.45
CA THR A 130 11.11 0.25 -0.85
C THR A 130 12.13 -0.84 -1.18
N HIS A 131 11.88 -1.56 -2.27
CA HIS A 131 12.75 -2.58 -2.86
C HIS A 131 13.70 -1.91 -3.87
N ARG A 132 15.02 -2.03 -3.69
CA ARG A 132 16.05 -1.50 -4.61
C ARG A 132 17.23 -2.46 -4.77
N SER A 133 17.86 -2.48 -5.94
CA SER A 133 19.13 -3.19 -6.13
C SER A 133 20.27 -2.44 -5.45
N GLN A 134 21.18 -3.16 -4.78
CA GLN A 134 22.30 -2.57 -4.03
C GLN A 134 23.54 -2.30 -4.90
N GLU A 135 23.77 -3.10 -5.94
CA GLU A 135 25.14 -3.35 -6.43
C GLU A 135 25.49 -2.73 -7.79
N ARG A 136 24.60 -1.94 -8.42
CA ARG A 136 24.82 -1.48 -9.81
C ARG A 136 24.80 0.02 -10.01
N ALA A 137 25.79 0.52 -10.74
CA ALA A 137 25.87 1.91 -11.21
C ALA A 137 24.64 2.34 -12.03
N SER A 138 23.99 1.41 -12.76
CA SER A 138 22.75 1.68 -13.50
C SER A 138 21.48 1.55 -12.65
N ASN A 139 21.56 1.04 -11.42
CA ASN A 139 20.50 0.97 -10.39
C ASN A 139 19.15 0.34 -10.81
N TYR A 140 19.05 -0.34 -11.96
CA TYR A 140 17.82 -1.00 -12.41
C TYR A 140 17.94 -2.51 -12.56
N PHE A 141 16.79 -3.18 -12.46
CA PHE A 141 16.60 -4.61 -12.57
C PHE A 141 15.34 -4.94 -13.37
N THR A 142 15.17 -6.21 -13.73
CA THR A 142 13.94 -6.72 -14.33
C THR A 142 13.14 -7.45 -13.26
N VAL A 143 11.91 -7.04 -13.02
CA VAL A 143 10.97 -7.81 -12.21
C VAL A 143 10.38 -8.91 -13.10
N LYS A 144 10.71 -10.16 -12.81
CA LYS A 144 10.14 -11.33 -13.50
C LYS A 144 8.68 -11.53 -13.12
N GLU A 145 8.40 -11.48 -11.82
CA GLU A 145 7.07 -11.67 -11.25
C GLU A 145 6.96 -10.92 -9.92
N PHE A 146 5.73 -10.62 -9.52
CA PHE A 146 5.40 -10.14 -8.19
C PHE A 146 4.70 -11.27 -7.41
N LYS A 147 5.00 -11.37 -6.11
CA LYS A 147 4.40 -12.35 -5.20
C LYS A 147 3.87 -11.68 -3.94
N TYR A 148 2.80 -12.24 -3.38
CA TYR A 148 2.37 -11.99 -2.02
C TYR A 148 2.45 -13.31 -1.24
N ASN A 149 3.39 -13.37 -0.29
CA ASN A 149 3.74 -14.60 0.42
C ASN A 149 4.19 -15.69 -0.58
N THR A 150 3.52 -16.84 -0.64
CA THR A 150 3.83 -17.92 -1.58
C THR A 150 3.09 -17.81 -2.91
N GLN A 151 2.15 -16.86 -3.04
CA GLN A 151 1.27 -16.76 -4.21
C GLN A 151 1.79 -15.73 -5.21
N SER A 152 1.78 -16.07 -6.50
CA SER A 152 2.03 -15.10 -7.57
C SER A 152 0.85 -14.17 -7.74
N ILE A 153 1.13 -12.89 -7.98
CA ILE A 153 0.12 -11.91 -8.37
C ILE A 153 -0.32 -12.20 -9.80
N THR A 154 -1.63 -12.37 -10.01
CA THR A 154 -2.20 -12.88 -11.26
C THR A 154 -2.76 -11.77 -12.16
N GLU A 155 -3.12 -10.62 -11.59
CA GLU A 155 -3.79 -9.53 -12.30
C GLU A 155 -3.11 -8.17 -12.02
N GLY A 156 -3.03 -7.31 -13.04
CA GLY A 156 -2.48 -5.95 -12.97
C GLY A 156 -0.95 -5.88 -12.99
N LEU A 157 -0.30 -6.32 -11.91
CA LEU A 157 1.16 -6.29 -11.77
C LEU A 157 1.78 -7.47 -12.52
N ARG A 158 2.41 -7.17 -13.66
CA ARG A 158 3.10 -8.16 -14.50
C ARG A 158 4.61 -7.92 -14.45
N GLY A 159 5.38 -8.79 -15.10
CA GLY A 159 6.82 -8.58 -15.25
C GLY A 159 7.13 -7.21 -15.88
N MET A 160 8.15 -6.52 -15.36
CA MET A 160 8.54 -5.18 -15.77
C MET A 160 10.05 -5.10 -15.97
N TYR A 161 10.46 -4.41 -17.02
CA TYR A 161 11.86 -4.19 -17.33
C TYR A 161 12.32 -2.84 -16.79
N LYS A 162 13.62 -2.73 -16.49
CA LYS A 162 14.26 -1.47 -16.10
C LYS A 162 13.66 -0.80 -14.86
N VAL A 163 13.19 -1.61 -13.92
CA VAL A 163 12.69 -1.14 -12.63
C VAL A 163 13.86 -0.67 -11.78
N THR A 164 13.82 0.56 -11.28
CA THR A 164 14.83 1.10 -10.35
C THR A 164 14.40 0.93 -8.89
N SER A 165 13.09 1.02 -8.62
CA SER A 165 12.55 0.75 -7.30
C SER A 165 11.09 0.32 -7.35
N VAL A 166 10.70 -0.51 -6.38
CA VAL A 166 9.29 -0.82 -6.07
C VAL A 166 9.02 -0.36 -4.65
N SER A 167 8.10 0.57 -4.45
CA SER A 167 7.61 0.97 -3.13
C SER A 167 6.23 0.38 -2.87
N VAL A 168 6.03 -0.19 -1.68
CA VAL A 168 4.75 -0.75 -1.25
C VAL A 168 4.29 -0.04 0.02
N TYR A 169 3.06 0.47 0.02
CA TYR A 169 2.50 1.20 1.14
C TYR A 169 1.56 0.31 1.97
N TYR A 170 1.74 0.37 3.29
CA TYR A 170 0.95 -0.35 4.29
C TYR A 170 0.46 0.62 5.37
N TRP A 171 -0.61 0.24 6.07
CA TRP A 171 -1.06 0.98 7.25
C TRP A 171 -0.19 0.65 8.46
N THR A 172 0.54 1.64 8.97
CA THR A 172 1.61 1.47 9.97
C THR A 172 1.14 0.75 11.23
N ILE A 173 -0.08 1.01 11.67
CA ILE A 173 -0.57 0.46 12.93
C ILE A 173 -0.69 -1.07 12.88
N LEU A 174 -1.03 -1.63 11.71
CA LEU A 174 -1.06 -3.08 11.53
C LEU A 174 0.30 -3.68 11.19
N GLU A 175 1.37 -2.87 11.10
CA GLU A 175 2.74 -3.35 10.92
C GLU A 175 3.47 -3.61 12.25
N ALA A 176 2.72 -3.70 13.35
CA ALA A 176 3.27 -4.03 14.66
C ALA A 176 3.82 -5.47 14.67
N PRO A 177 5.00 -5.73 15.27
CA PRO A 177 5.57 -7.07 15.35
C PRO A 177 4.65 -8.10 16.03
N THR A 178 3.79 -7.67 16.95
CA THR A 178 2.81 -8.53 17.64
C THR A 178 1.74 -9.11 16.71
N ARG A 179 1.53 -8.53 15.53
CA ARG A 179 0.60 -9.03 14.51
C ARG A 179 1.26 -9.95 13.50
N LYS A 180 2.58 -10.15 13.59
CA LYS A 180 3.35 -11.03 12.73
C LYS A 180 3.40 -12.43 13.33
N GLY A 181 3.02 -13.43 12.56
CA GLY A 181 3.04 -14.83 13.01
C GLY A 181 2.05 -15.67 12.23
N PRO A 182 1.79 -16.91 12.65
CA PRO A 182 0.65 -17.69 12.19
C PRO A 182 -0.53 -17.57 13.18
N PRO A 183 -1.70 -17.04 12.77
CA PRO A 183 -1.96 -16.36 11.51
C PRO A 183 -1.27 -14.98 11.44
N ASP A 184 -0.96 -14.51 10.24
CA ASP A 184 -0.35 -13.18 10.05
C ASP A 184 -1.49 -12.17 9.98
N GLU A 185 -1.59 -11.36 11.02
CA GLU A 185 -2.67 -10.39 11.21
C GLU A 185 -2.25 -8.98 10.78
N ARG A 186 -1.09 -8.84 10.14
CA ARG A 186 -0.63 -7.53 9.66
C ARG A 186 -1.49 -7.04 8.50
N GLY A 187 -1.43 -5.74 8.26
CA GLY A 187 -2.29 -5.08 7.27
C GLY A 187 -2.05 -5.57 5.84
N ARG A 188 -3.05 -5.39 4.99
CA ARG A 188 -2.92 -5.65 3.56
C ARG A 188 -2.11 -4.55 2.88
N PRO A 189 -1.36 -4.87 1.82
CA PRO A 189 -0.69 -3.86 1.01
C PRO A 189 -1.75 -3.02 0.31
N LEU A 190 -1.59 -1.71 0.33
CA LEU A 190 -2.60 -0.78 -0.18
C LEU A 190 -2.30 -0.37 -1.61
N LEU A 191 -1.09 0.15 -1.81
CA LEU A 191 -0.68 0.83 -3.03
C LEU A 191 0.77 0.49 -3.36
N ILE A 192 1.08 0.35 -4.63
CA ILE A 192 2.41 0.07 -5.15
C ILE A 192 2.83 1.17 -6.12
N LYS A 193 4.05 1.68 -5.95
CA LYS A 193 4.73 2.56 -6.90
C LYS A 193 5.91 1.83 -7.51
N VAL A 194 5.94 1.69 -8.83
CA VAL A 194 7.07 1.17 -9.59
C VAL A 194 7.73 2.31 -10.34
N VAL A 195 9.01 2.55 -10.05
CA VAL A 195 9.82 3.53 -10.77
C VAL A 195 10.60 2.82 -11.85
N VAL A 196 10.46 3.26 -13.10
CA VAL A 196 11.06 2.65 -14.29
C VAL A 196 12.02 3.63 -14.96
N TYR A 197 13.16 3.11 -15.40
CA TYR A 197 14.17 3.84 -16.14
C TYR A 197 13.99 3.62 -17.64
N GLU A 198 13.88 4.73 -18.39
CA GLU A 198 13.99 4.72 -19.85
C GLU A 198 15.24 5.49 -20.28
N PRO A 199 16.14 4.89 -21.08
CA PRO A 199 17.31 5.59 -21.61
C PRO A 199 16.92 6.87 -22.36
N GLY A 200 17.54 7.99 -21.99
CA GLY A 200 17.28 9.30 -22.59
C GLY A 200 15.99 9.99 -22.13
N LYS A 201 15.29 9.45 -21.12
CA LYS A 201 14.11 10.09 -20.53
C LYS A 201 14.20 10.21 -19.01
N HIS A 202 13.29 11.00 -18.46
CA HIS A 202 13.05 11.04 -17.02
C HIS A 202 12.50 9.69 -16.51
N LEU A 203 12.69 9.44 -15.22
CA LEU A 203 12.11 8.28 -14.55
C LEU A 203 10.58 8.35 -14.65
N GLU A 204 9.97 7.24 -15.01
CA GLU A 204 8.51 7.08 -15.06
C GLU A 204 8.05 6.42 -13.76
N GLU A 205 6.98 6.93 -13.15
CA GLU A 205 6.34 6.31 -11.99
C GLU A 205 5.01 5.66 -12.41
N LYS A 206 4.85 4.37 -12.09
CA LYS A 206 3.63 3.61 -12.33
C LYS A 206 3.02 3.22 -11.01
N TRP A 207 1.73 3.53 -10.85
CA TRP A 207 1.00 3.26 -9.62
C TRP A 207 -0.01 2.14 -9.81
N TYR A 208 -0.12 1.29 -8.79
CA TYR A 208 -1.03 0.15 -8.77
C TYR A 208 -1.72 0.07 -7.42
N GLU A 209 -3.05 -0.05 -7.41
CA GLU A 209 -3.84 -0.21 -6.21
C GLU A 209 -4.28 -1.66 -6.03
N ASN A 210 -4.33 -2.11 -4.78
CA ASN A 210 -4.81 -3.44 -4.46
C ASN A 210 -6.34 -3.45 -4.57
N ASN A 211 -6.87 -4.28 -5.46
CA ASN A 211 -8.31 -4.46 -5.66
C ASN A 211 -8.77 -5.88 -5.27
N SER A 212 -7.86 -6.66 -4.70
CA SER A 212 -8.12 -8.03 -4.29
C SER A 212 -9.12 -8.03 -3.15
N GLU A 213 -10.15 -8.89 -3.22
CA GLU A 213 -11.01 -9.19 -2.08
C GLU A 213 -10.27 -10.11 -1.11
N ASN A 214 -9.58 -11.13 -1.65
CA ASN A 214 -8.86 -12.16 -0.89
C ASN A 214 -7.45 -12.40 -1.46
N TYR A 215 -6.47 -12.63 -0.60
CA TYR A 215 -5.08 -13.04 -0.91
C TYR A 215 -4.12 -11.98 -1.49
N ASN A 216 -4.58 -10.76 -1.78
CA ASN A 216 -3.72 -9.65 -2.27
C ASN A 216 -3.01 -9.93 -3.61
N THR A 217 -3.64 -10.75 -4.47
CA THR A 217 -3.08 -11.19 -5.77
C THR A 217 -3.65 -10.46 -6.98
N LYS A 218 -4.55 -9.50 -6.76
CA LYS A 218 -5.18 -8.70 -7.82
C LYS A 218 -4.89 -7.22 -7.61
N TRP A 219 -4.50 -6.55 -8.69
CA TRP A 219 -4.10 -5.16 -8.68
C TRP A 219 -4.66 -4.44 -9.91
N ASN A 220 -4.98 -3.16 -9.75
CA ASN A 220 -5.38 -2.29 -10.85
C ASN A 220 -4.29 -1.24 -11.09
N LYS A 221 -3.95 -0.98 -12.36
CA LYS A 221 -3.14 0.20 -12.68
C LYS A 221 -3.97 1.45 -12.39
N VAL A 222 -3.40 2.39 -11.64
CA VAL A 222 -4.00 3.71 -11.45
C VAL A 222 -3.88 4.49 -12.76
N GLY A 223 -4.96 5.15 -13.19
CA GLY A 223 -4.97 5.95 -14.42
C GLY A 223 -3.91 7.05 -14.41
N ASP A 224 -3.38 7.42 -15.57
CA ASP A 224 -2.17 8.25 -15.68
C ASP A 224 -2.35 9.65 -15.04
N ASP A 225 -3.51 10.28 -15.18
CA ASP A 225 -3.82 11.58 -14.52
C ASP A 225 -3.84 11.46 -12.99
N ALA A 226 -4.42 10.37 -12.48
CA ALA A 226 -4.42 10.08 -11.05
C ALA A 226 -3.00 9.76 -10.56
N ALA A 227 -2.21 9.01 -11.33
CA ALA A 227 -0.81 8.70 -11.03
C ALA A 227 0.05 9.97 -10.90
N LEU A 228 -0.08 10.93 -11.83
CA LEU A 228 0.64 12.20 -11.77
C LEU A 228 0.31 12.99 -10.49
N ASN A 229 -0.97 12.97 -10.10
CA ASN A 229 -1.43 13.60 -8.87
C ASN A 229 -0.84 12.93 -7.62
N LEU A 230 -0.75 11.60 -7.58
CA LEU A 230 -0.15 10.88 -6.45
C LEU A 230 1.35 11.18 -6.28
N SER A 231 2.07 11.33 -7.40
CA SER A 231 3.51 11.62 -7.39
C SER A 231 3.83 13.05 -6.95
N SER A 232 2.98 14.02 -7.30
CA SER A 232 3.20 15.45 -7.07
C SER A 232 2.56 15.98 -5.77
N ASP A 233 1.47 15.36 -5.30
CA ASP A 233 0.69 15.81 -4.16
C ASP A 233 0.55 14.72 -3.08
N LYS A 234 1.29 14.91 -1.98
CA LYS A 234 1.27 13.98 -0.84
C LYS A 234 -0.08 13.93 -0.13
N THR A 235 -0.90 14.97 -0.22
CA THR A 235 -2.24 15.00 0.38
C THR A 235 -3.17 14.06 -0.41
N LYS A 236 -3.13 14.12 -1.74
CA LYS A 236 -3.86 13.17 -2.60
C LYS A 236 -3.37 11.74 -2.40
N LEU A 237 -2.07 11.54 -2.24
CA LEU A 237 -1.51 10.23 -1.90
C LEU A 237 -2.03 9.72 -0.56
N LYS A 238 -2.02 10.53 0.50
CA LYS A 238 -2.58 10.13 1.80
C LYS A 238 -4.04 9.76 1.67
N TYR A 239 -4.85 10.62 1.03
CA TYR A 239 -6.26 10.37 0.87
C TYR A 239 -6.54 9.06 0.12
N LYS A 240 -5.78 8.77 -0.96
CA LYS A 240 -5.89 7.47 -1.64
C LYS A 240 -5.54 6.30 -0.72
N LEU A 241 -4.52 6.44 0.12
CA LEU A 241 -4.15 5.43 1.11
C LEU A 241 -5.23 5.24 2.17
N ASP A 242 -5.89 6.31 2.63
CA ASP A 242 -6.99 6.25 3.59
C ASP A 242 -8.20 5.48 3.01
N ILE A 243 -8.62 5.79 1.77
CA ILE A 243 -9.69 5.03 1.07
C ILE A 243 -9.33 3.55 0.97
N LEU A 244 -8.12 3.24 0.49
CA LEU A 244 -7.68 1.86 0.33
C LEU A 244 -7.60 1.13 1.67
N ASN A 245 -7.19 1.83 2.73
CA ASN A 245 -7.14 1.28 4.08
C ASN A 245 -8.55 0.96 4.62
N CYS A 246 -9.52 1.85 4.39
CA CYS A 246 -10.92 1.58 4.73
C CYS A 246 -11.47 0.37 3.96
N LYS A 247 -11.22 0.32 2.65
CA LYS A 247 -11.67 -0.78 1.78
C LYS A 247 -11.07 -2.13 2.17
N LEU A 248 -9.74 -2.18 2.32
CA LEU A 248 -8.99 -3.42 2.43
C LEU A 248 -8.81 -3.90 3.86
N ASN A 249 -8.60 -2.97 4.80
CA ASN A 249 -8.32 -3.27 6.22
C ASN A 249 -9.49 -2.90 7.14
N ASN A 250 -10.67 -2.54 6.64
CA ASN A 250 -11.81 -2.12 7.47
C ASN A 250 -11.47 -0.96 8.44
N ALA A 251 -10.59 -0.05 8.03
CA ALA A 251 -10.24 1.14 8.81
C ALA A 251 -11.28 2.25 8.60
N VAL A 252 -12.21 2.41 9.54
CA VAL A 252 -13.44 3.20 9.38
C VAL A 252 -13.50 4.42 10.30
N VAL A 253 -14.21 5.44 9.84
CA VAL A 253 -14.64 6.59 10.64
C VAL A 253 -16.09 6.39 11.08
N ILE A 254 -16.31 6.32 12.39
CA ILE A 254 -17.65 6.11 12.94
C ILE A 254 -18.36 7.45 13.05
N ASN A 255 -19.45 7.62 12.30
CA ASN A 255 -20.30 8.78 12.44
C ASN A 255 -21.43 8.49 13.44
N VAL A 256 -21.28 8.97 14.66
CA VAL A 256 -22.21 8.71 15.78
C VAL A 256 -23.57 9.37 15.60
N SER A 257 -23.71 10.28 14.62
CA SER A 257 -24.98 10.92 14.28
C SER A 257 -25.84 10.07 13.33
N LYS A 258 -25.33 8.92 12.86
CA LYS A 258 -26.04 8.05 11.94
C LYS A 258 -26.98 7.14 12.73
N LYS A 259 -28.26 7.19 12.36
CA LYS A 259 -29.35 6.36 12.89
C LYS A 259 -30.34 6.02 11.78
N PRO A 260 -31.09 4.90 11.87
CA PRO A 260 -32.23 4.61 11.01
C PRO A 260 -33.20 5.80 10.94
N ASP A 261 -33.79 5.99 9.76
CA ASP A 261 -34.75 7.07 9.50
C ASP A 261 -35.94 6.48 8.73
N PRO A 262 -37.15 6.36 9.34
CA PRO A 262 -37.48 6.78 10.71
C PRO A 262 -36.81 5.92 11.81
N PRO A 263 -36.68 6.43 13.05
CA PRO A 263 -36.29 5.61 14.21
C PRO A 263 -37.18 4.36 14.36
N GLY A 264 -36.61 3.23 14.79
CA GLY A 264 -37.34 1.97 14.96
C GLY A 264 -37.71 1.21 13.67
N THR A 265 -37.27 1.65 12.49
CA THR A 265 -37.71 1.06 11.20
C THR A 265 -36.74 0.07 10.56
N GLY A 266 -35.63 -0.29 11.22
CA GLY A 266 -34.69 -1.31 10.74
C GLY A 266 -33.24 -0.82 10.74
N THR A 267 -32.53 -1.08 9.65
CA THR A 267 -31.10 -0.77 9.51
C THR A 267 -30.84 0.37 8.51
N LYS A 268 -29.74 1.10 8.70
CA LYS A 268 -29.26 2.13 7.79
C LYS A 268 -27.79 1.95 7.51
N THR A 269 -27.42 1.94 6.24
CA THR A 269 -26.01 1.87 5.86
C THR A 269 -25.43 3.24 5.55
N TYR A 270 -24.14 3.44 5.83
CA TYR A 270 -23.43 4.66 5.48
C TYR A 270 -21.98 4.37 5.10
N ASP A 271 -21.40 5.34 4.37
CA ASP A 271 -19.99 5.34 4.00
C ASP A 271 -19.14 5.84 5.18
N ALA A 272 -18.21 4.99 5.61
CA ALA A 272 -17.32 5.24 6.73
C ALA A 272 -15.86 5.47 6.29
N CYS A 273 -15.59 5.58 4.98
CA CYS A 273 -14.24 5.78 4.46
C CYS A 273 -13.83 7.26 4.31
N GLU A 274 -14.77 8.19 4.51
CA GLU A 274 -14.65 9.64 4.29
C GLU A 274 -14.35 10.07 2.84
N GLU A 275 -15.22 10.95 2.32
CA GLU A 275 -15.14 11.63 1.02
C GLU A 275 -14.98 10.72 -0.21
N ASN A 276 -15.56 11.14 -1.34
CA ASN A 276 -15.78 10.30 -2.52
C ASN A 276 -15.06 10.80 -3.78
N THR A 277 -14.16 11.78 -3.64
CA THR A 277 -13.68 12.55 -4.81
C THR A 277 -12.66 11.80 -5.67
N LEU A 278 -11.83 10.92 -5.11
CA LEU A 278 -10.85 10.14 -5.91
C LEU A 278 -11.28 8.70 -6.23
N ASP A 279 -12.35 8.20 -5.61
CA ASP A 279 -12.88 6.87 -5.91
C ASP A 279 -14.41 6.89 -5.77
N PRO A 280 -15.15 7.35 -6.79
CA PRO A 280 -16.62 7.36 -6.73
C PRO A 280 -17.23 5.97 -6.53
N SER A 281 -16.46 4.90 -6.76
CA SER A 281 -16.89 3.50 -6.68
C SER A 281 -16.47 2.82 -5.37
N HIS A 282 -15.86 3.55 -4.42
CA HIS A 282 -15.57 2.97 -3.11
C HIS A 282 -16.91 2.73 -2.37
N GLY A 283 -17.11 1.49 -1.92
CA GLY A 283 -18.42 0.99 -1.49
C GLY A 283 -19.13 1.94 -0.53
N THR A 284 -20.24 2.51 -0.98
CA THR A 284 -20.97 3.62 -0.33
C THR A 284 -21.62 3.28 1.01
N HIS A 285 -21.44 2.06 1.51
CA HIS A 285 -22.26 1.44 2.55
C HIS A 285 -21.44 0.48 3.43
N LYS A 286 -20.21 0.86 3.80
CA LYS A 286 -19.29 0.01 4.58
C LYS A 286 -19.83 -0.34 5.97
N MET A 287 -20.51 0.61 6.61
CA MET A 287 -21.09 0.45 7.94
C MET A 287 -22.60 0.35 7.86
N GLU A 288 -23.17 -0.43 8.78
CA GLU A 288 -24.59 -0.52 9.06
C GLU A 288 -24.86 -0.01 10.48
N VAL A 289 -26.01 0.62 10.67
CA VAL A 289 -26.54 1.04 11.95
C VAL A 289 -27.90 0.42 12.15
N GLU A 290 -28.09 -0.25 13.28
CA GLU A 290 -29.37 -0.82 13.70
C GLU A 290 -29.85 -0.19 15.00
N ASP A 291 -31.17 -0.02 15.11
CA ASP A 291 -31.81 0.29 16.38
C ASP A 291 -31.68 -0.93 17.30
N THR A 292 -31.10 -0.73 18.48
CA THR A 292 -30.89 -1.80 19.47
C THR A 292 -32.01 -1.73 20.49
N PRO A 293 -32.95 -2.69 20.51
CA PRO A 293 -34.08 -2.65 21.44
C PRO A 293 -33.58 -2.75 22.88
N VAL A 294 -33.54 -1.61 23.55
CA VAL A 294 -33.14 -1.49 24.94
C VAL A 294 -34.39 -1.18 25.76
N GLY A 295 -35.13 -2.22 26.09
CA GLY A 295 -36.47 -2.14 26.70
C GLY A 295 -36.56 -1.45 28.06
N LYS A 296 -35.50 -0.78 28.56
CA LYS A 296 -35.53 -0.03 29.82
C LYS A 296 -34.82 1.33 29.79
N LEU A 297 -34.42 1.89 28.65
CA LEU A 297 -33.71 3.18 28.63
C LEU A 297 -34.60 4.44 28.59
N GLY A 298 -35.92 4.31 28.76
CA GLY A 298 -36.81 5.46 28.85
C GLY A 298 -36.76 6.40 27.64
N SER A 299 -36.30 7.64 27.86
CA SER A 299 -36.17 8.71 26.84
C SER A 299 -34.89 8.59 25.98
N TYR A 300 -34.09 7.54 26.13
CA TYR A 300 -32.89 7.32 25.34
C TYR A 300 -33.09 6.23 24.28
N GLU A 301 -32.32 6.33 23.20
CA GLU A 301 -32.20 5.37 22.11
C GLU A 301 -30.77 4.83 22.06
N CYS A 302 -30.60 3.59 21.59
CA CYS A 302 -29.29 2.97 21.42
C CYS A 302 -29.15 2.48 19.98
N TYR A 303 -28.08 2.91 19.32
CA TYR A 303 -27.78 2.54 17.95
C TYR A 303 -26.49 1.74 17.89
N THR A 304 -26.54 0.54 17.31
CA THR A 304 -25.37 -0.33 17.14
C THR A 304 -24.81 -0.15 15.74
N HIS A 305 -23.54 0.21 15.65
CA HIS A 305 -22.77 0.35 14.42
C HIS A 305 -21.89 -0.90 14.22
N THR A 306 -22.04 -1.54 13.08
CA THR A 306 -21.31 -2.75 12.67
C THR A 306 -20.88 -2.65 11.21
N LEU A 307 -19.93 -3.49 10.79
CA LEU A 307 -19.69 -3.68 9.36
C LEU A 307 -20.94 -4.30 8.73
N LYS A 308 -21.38 -3.73 7.60
CA LYS A 308 -22.53 -4.25 6.85
C LYS A 308 -22.36 -5.73 6.49
N ASP A 309 -21.16 -6.08 6.03
CA ASP A 309 -20.81 -7.47 5.71
C ASP A 309 -20.14 -8.13 6.91
N SER A 310 -20.94 -8.67 7.82
CA SER A 310 -20.50 -9.26 9.10
C SER A 310 -19.49 -10.41 8.96
N SER A 311 -19.40 -11.04 7.79
CA SER A 311 -18.35 -12.02 7.45
C SER A 311 -16.95 -11.42 7.34
N SER A 312 -16.82 -10.10 7.31
CA SER A 312 -15.54 -9.39 7.12
C SER A 312 -14.66 -9.32 8.37
N GLY A 313 -15.12 -9.88 9.49
CA GLY A 313 -14.39 -9.86 10.77
C GLY A 313 -14.51 -8.52 11.50
N PRO A 314 -13.59 -8.19 12.41
CA PRO A 314 -13.62 -6.92 13.11
C PRO A 314 -13.21 -5.74 12.20
N PHE A 315 -13.48 -4.52 12.66
CA PHE A 315 -13.04 -3.28 12.02
C PHE A 315 -12.09 -2.49 12.92
N HIS A 316 -11.41 -1.50 12.34
CA HIS A 316 -10.55 -0.60 13.10
C HIS A 316 -11.13 0.81 13.04
N VAL A 317 -11.33 1.44 14.19
CA VAL A 317 -11.86 2.81 14.23
C VAL A 317 -10.71 3.80 14.23
N VAL A 318 -10.59 4.56 13.14
CA VAL A 318 -9.54 5.58 12.99
C VAL A 318 -9.96 6.94 13.56
N SER A 319 -11.25 7.23 13.59
CA SER A 319 -11.80 8.40 14.26
C SER A 319 -13.31 8.25 14.47
N PHE A 320 -13.85 9.13 15.30
CA PHE A 320 -15.29 9.31 15.47
C PHE A 320 -15.66 10.72 14.99
N LYS A 321 -16.90 10.88 14.54
CA LYS A 321 -17.46 12.19 14.21
C LYS A 321 -18.94 12.26 14.52
N ASN A 322 -19.43 13.46 14.78
CA ASN A 322 -20.84 13.79 14.90
C ASN A 322 -21.26 14.68 13.73
N GLY A 323 -21.87 14.09 12.70
CA GLY A 323 -22.13 14.78 11.44
C GLY A 323 -20.83 15.16 10.73
N SER A 324 -20.53 16.45 10.64
CA SER A 324 -19.31 17.02 10.08
C SER A 324 -18.20 17.28 11.12
N HIS A 325 -18.48 17.13 12.41
CA HIS A 325 -17.56 17.49 13.48
C HIS A 325 -16.76 16.28 13.97
N ILE A 326 -15.43 16.35 13.91
CA ILE A 326 -14.56 15.30 14.42
C ILE A 326 -14.66 15.27 15.95
N ILE A 327 -14.87 14.08 16.51
CA ILE A 327 -14.82 13.83 17.93
C ILE A 327 -13.38 13.51 18.32
N THR A 328 -12.90 14.13 19.39
CA THR A 328 -11.59 13.84 19.97
C THR A 328 -11.75 13.23 21.35
N PHE A 329 -11.01 12.17 21.61
CA PHE A 329 -10.88 11.57 22.93
C PHE A 329 -9.49 11.86 23.48
N ASP A 330 -9.38 12.01 24.80
CA ASP A 330 -8.10 11.93 25.50
C ASP A 330 -7.63 10.45 25.53
N GLY A 331 -7.26 9.91 24.37
CA GLY A 331 -6.81 8.52 24.25
C GLY A 331 -6.96 7.89 22.86
N PRO A 332 -7.32 6.58 22.78
CA PRO A 332 -7.46 5.88 21.51
C PRO A 332 -8.69 6.37 20.73
N GLY A 333 -8.75 6.06 19.43
CA GLY A 333 -9.80 6.53 18.52
C GLY A 333 -9.41 7.79 17.75
N THR A 334 -8.10 7.99 17.52
CA THR A 334 -7.56 9.07 16.69
C THR A 334 -6.79 8.50 15.51
N PRO A 335 -6.56 9.28 14.42
CA PRO A 335 -5.83 8.77 13.26
C PRO A 335 -4.41 8.27 13.58
N THR A 336 -3.80 8.77 14.66
CA THR A 336 -2.48 8.34 15.15
C THR A 336 -2.55 7.21 16.18
N LEU A 337 -3.70 6.96 16.78
CA LEU A 337 -3.93 5.92 17.78
C LEU A 337 -5.32 5.31 17.56
N PRO A 338 -5.53 4.53 16.47
CA PRO A 338 -6.82 3.95 16.16
C PRO A 338 -7.18 2.86 17.18
N ILE A 339 -8.47 2.56 17.30
CA ILE A 339 -8.96 1.41 18.07
C ILE A 339 -8.96 0.21 17.13
N LEU A 340 -8.23 -0.85 17.49
CA LEU A 340 -8.12 -2.04 16.65
C LEU A 340 -9.12 -3.12 17.04
N ASP A 341 -9.51 -3.93 16.06
CA ASP A 341 -10.26 -5.17 16.25
C ASP A 341 -11.60 -4.95 16.98
N VAL A 342 -12.29 -3.85 16.63
CA VAL A 342 -13.61 -3.48 17.11
C VAL A 342 -14.66 -4.39 16.50
N LYS A 343 -15.55 -4.91 17.34
CA LYS A 343 -16.68 -5.74 16.90
C LYS A 343 -17.95 -4.94 16.67
N GLU A 344 -18.22 -4.00 17.56
CA GLU A 344 -19.39 -3.13 17.52
C GLU A 344 -19.07 -1.82 18.24
N VAL A 345 -19.78 -0.76 17.84
CA VAL A 345 -19.87 0.49 18.57
C VAL A 345 -21.33 0.74 18.88
N LYS A 346 -21.67 1.10 20.11
CA LYS A 346 -23.02 1.53 20.49
C LYS A 346 -23.01 3.01 20.85
N VAL A 347 -24.01 3.72 20.36
CA VAL A 347 -24.19 5.15 20.62
C VAL A 347 -25.55 5.34 21.28
N TYR A 348 -25.55 5.95 22.46
CA TYR A 348 -26.74 6.28 23.21
C TYR A 348 -27.11 7.74 22.96
N ILE A 349 -28.33 7.97 22.50
CA ILE A 349 -28.82 9.27 22.04
C ILE A 349 -30.06 9.64 22.83
N CYS A 350 -30.19 10.90 23.24
CA CYS A 350 -31.43 11.43 23.83
C CYS A 350 -32.47 11.68 22.73
N LYS A 351 -33.71 11.18 22.91
CA LYS A 351 -34.79 11.33 21.94
C LYS A 351 -35.18 12.79 21.69
N GLU A 352 -35.10 13.63 22.72
CA GLU A 352 -35.62 14.99 22.67
C GLU A 352 -34.72 15.96 21.91
N ASP A 353 -33.40 15.80 22.03
CA ASP A 353 -32.44 16.73 21.42
C ASP A 353 -31.48 16.07 20.42
N GLU A 354 -31.65 14.77 20.16
CA GLU A 354 -30.87 13.95 19.22
C GLU A 354 -29.36 13.95 19.48
N LYS A 355 -28.93 14.24 20.72
CA LYS A 355 -27.51 14.32 21.04
C LYS A 355 -26.93 12.99 21.47
N PRO A 356 -25.75 12.61 20.96
CA PRO A 356 -25.01 11.46 21.46
C PRO A 356 -24.42 11.79 22.85
N LEU A 357 -24.80 11.00 23.85
CA LEU A 357 -24.44 11.20 25.26
C LEU A 357 -23.44 10.18 25.77
N LEU A 358 -23.55 8.94 25.34
CA LEU A 358 -22.70 7.83 25.78
C LEU A 358 -22.28 7.00 24.57
N LEU A 359 -21.05 6.54 24.57
CA LEU A 359 -20.45 5.73 23.52
C LEU A 359 -19.82 4.50 24.15
N PHE A 360 -20.11 3.36 23.56
CA PHE A 360 -19.55 2.07 23.94
C PHE A 360 -18.86 1.46 22.73
N TYR A 361 -17.73 0.78 22.95
CA TYR A 361 -17.18 -0.12 21.93
C TYR A 361 -16.52 -1.34 22.55
N LYS A 362 -16.46 -2.42 21.77
CA LYS A 362 -15.93 -3.72 22.19
C LYS A 362 -14.73 -4.13 21.36
N THR A 363 -13.62 -4.46 22.02
CA THR A 363 -12.37 -4.98 21.44
C THR A 363 -12.00 -6.30 22.10
N GLY A 364 -12.13 -7.41 21.37
CA GLY A 364 -11.94 -8.75 21.96
C GLY A 364 -12.89 -9.03 23.13
N SER A 365 -12.33 -9.16 24.33
CA SER A 365 -13.06 -9.33 25.61
C SER A 365 -13.23 -8.02 26.40
N TYR A 366 -12.59 -6.94 25.98
CA TYR A 366 -12.66 -5.65 26.66
C TYR A 366 -13.79 -4.81 26.10
N HIS A 367 -14.38 -3.99 26.96
CA HIS A 367 -15.31 -2.95 26.59
C HIS A 367 -14.84 -1.60 27.12
N HIS A 368 -15.25 -0.55 26.43
CA HIS A 368 -14.84 0.81 26.73
C HIS A 368 -16.05 1.73 26.64
N TRP A 369 -16.16 2.64 27.61
CA TRP A 369 -17.26 3.58 27.73
C TRP A 369 -16.71 5.01 27.75
N TYR A 370 -17.35 5.88 26.97
CA TYR A 370 -17.05 7.30 26.90
C TYR A 370 -18.33 8.11 27.03
N LYS A 371 -18.30 9.14 27.87
CA LYS A 371 -19.44 10.03 28.13
C LYS A 371 -19.16 11.42 27.57
N ASN A 372 -20.17 12.03 26.97
CA ASN A 372 -20.13 13.40 26.46
C ASN A 372 -20.58 14.40 27.54
N ASN A 373 -19.62 15.03 28.21
CA ASN A 373 -19.86 16.07 29.23
C ASN A 373 -20.16 17.46 28.63
N GLY A 374 -20.10 17.59 27.30
CA GLY A 374 -20.28 18.85 26.58
C GLY A 374 -21.31 18.76 25.47
N PRO A 375 -22.57 18.34 25.72
CA PRO A 375 -23.55 18.08 24.66
C PRO A 375 -23.91 19.31 23.83
N LYS A 376 -23.67 20.54 24.34
CA LYS A 376 -23.89 21.78 23.56
C LYS A 376 -22.80 22.01 22.50
N ASP A 377 -21.65 21.36 22.64
CA ASP A 377 -20.60 21.37 21.62
C ASP A 377 -20.94 20.33 20.54
N PRO A 378 -21.00 20.69 19.25
CA PRO A 378 -21.23 19.73 18.18
C PRO A 378 -20.22 18.56 18.16
N ALA A 379 -18.97 18.79 18.55
CA ALA A 379 -17.94 17.75 18.68
C ALA A 379 -18.06 16.99 20.02
N GLY A 380 -18.76 17.57 21.00
CA GLY A 380 -18.85 17.05 22.37
C GLY A 380 -17.55 17.21 23.16
N LYS A 381 -17.62 16.88 24.45
CA LYS A 381 -16.46 16.75 25.34
C LYS A 381 -16.45 15.35 25.92
N TRP A 382 -15.73 14.46 25.26
CA TRP A 382 -15.82 13.03 25.53
C TRP A 382 -14.74 12.57 26.50
N GLU A 383 -15.17 12.00 27.62
CA GLU A 383 -14.30 11.49 28.68
C GLU A 383 -14.56 10.01 28.93
N LYS A 384 -13.51 9.28 29.31
CA LYS A 384 -13.65 7.87 29.67
C LYS A 384 -14.44 7.74 30.96
N VAL A 385 -15.46 6.87 30.97
CA VAL A 385 -16.23 6.55 32.18
C VAL A 385 -15.33 5.80 33.16
N LYS A 386 -15.35 6.21 34.44
CA LYS A 386 -14.50 5.63 35.50
C LYS A 386 -15.09 4.32 36.03
N ASP A 387 -16.39 4.33 36.33
CA ASP A 387 -17.14 3.18 36.83
C ASP A 387 -17.95 2.62 35.66
N THR A 388 -17.34 1.69 34.93
CA THR A 388 -17.91 1.18 33.68
C THR A 388 -19.04 0.20 33.93
N PRO A 389 -20.18 0.33 33.23
CA PRO A 389 -21.19 -0.72 33.21
C PRO A 389 -20.56 -2.04 32.77
N ASP A 390 -20.83 -3.11 33.53
CA ASP A 390 -20.30 -4.45 33.28
C ASP A 390 -20.68 -4.98 31.89
N SER A 391 -21.83 -4.54 31.39
CA SER A 391 -22.40 -4.99 30.12
C SER A 391 -23.35 -3.94 29.53
N PRO A 392 -23.51 -3.85 28.19
CA PRO A 392 -24.49 -2.96 27.56
C PRO A 392 -25.97 -3.31 27.88
N GLN A 393 -26.21 -4.40 28.60
CA GLN A 393 -27.51 -4.81 29.12
C GLN A 393 -27.81 -4.26 30.52
N ASP A 394 -26.83 -3.65 31.20
CA ASP A 394 -27.01 -3.04 32.52
C ASP A 394 -27.61 -1.64 32.38
N HIS A 395 -28.92 -1.62 32.10
CA HIS A 395 -29.64 -0.38 31.81
C HIS A 395 -29.66 0.60 33.00
N GLU A 396 -29.64 0.11 34.24
CA GLU A 396 -29.67 0.98 35.43
C GLU A 396 -28.37 1.78 35.54
N GLN A 397 -27.22 1.12 35.46
CA GLN A 397 -25.92 1.80 35.47
C GLN A 397 -25.74 2.74 34.27
N ILE A 398 -26.22 2.33 33.07
CA ILE A 398 -26.20 3.19 31.89
C ILE A 398 -27.01 4.47 32.11
N ILE A 399 -28.20 4.36 32.71
CA ILE A 399 -29.06 5.52 33.01
C ILE A 399 -28.40 6.43 34.05
N GLU A 400 -27.82 5.85 35.11
CA GLU A 400 -27.10 6.62 36.14
C GLU A 400 -25.98 7.45 35.52
N GLU A 401 -25.18 6.86 34.63
CA GLU A 401 -24.12 7.56 33.92
C GLU A 401 -24.65 8.68 33.01
N ILE A 402 -25.80 8.48 32.37
CA ILE A 402 -26.40 9.52 31.51
C ILE A 402 -27.00 10.68 32.34
N HIS A 403 -27.65 10.38 33.47
CA HIS A 403 -28.38 11.36 34.29
C HIS A 403 -27.51 12.27 35.19
N MET A 404 -26.20 12.05 35.29
CA MET A 404 -25.31 13.01 35.99
C MET A 404 -25.11 14.34 35.20
N TYR A 405 -26.08 14.76 34.38
CA TYR A 405 -26.16 16.00 33.60
C TYR A 405 -27.54 16.63 33.81
#